data_AF-A0AAD5HAH8-F1
#
_entry.id   AF-A0AAD5HAH8-F1
#
_cell.length_a   1.000
_cell.length_b   1.000
_cell.length_c   1.000
_cell.angle_alpha   90.00
_cell.angle_beta   90.00
_cell.angle_gamma   90.00
#
_symmetry.space_group_name_H-M   'P 1'
#
loop_
_entity.id
_entity.type
_entity.pdbx_description
1 polymer ?
#
loop_
_entity_poly.entity_id
_entity_poly.type
_entity_poly.pdbx_seq_one_letter_code
_entity_poly.pdbx_strand_id
1 'polypeptide(L)'
;MGYFTKDEWMDGMRNLNVTNNEDLKAKIFDMEESLQDERQFKDFYSFVFPFAKTKTQKSMDVEVALALWEIVLKDRYAHVPLFIDFIRKQEPIKVVNKDQWTSFLDFCKVISVDLSNFDPLSSWPVLFDEYVEWRRDNGL
;
A
#
# COMPACT_ATOMS: atom_id res chain seq x y z
N MET A 1 12.07 -1.46 -9.13
CA MET A 1 12.71 -1.30 -7.81
C MET A 1 14.07 -1.98 -7.78
N GLY A 2 15.01 -1.52 -6.95
CA GLY A 2 16.32 -2.17 -6.75
C GLY A 2 17.52 -1.49 -7.41
N TYR A 3 17.33 -0.34 -8.04
CA TYR A 3 18.41 0.53 -8.52
C TYR A 3 17.96 1.99 -8.49
N PHE A 4 18.93 2.91 -8.49
CA PHE A 4 18.74 4.33 -8.76
C PHE A 4 19.56 4.71 -9.99
N THR A 5 18.98 5.49 -10.90
CA THR A 5 19.79 6.16 -11.93
C THR A 5 20.61 7.28 -11.30
N LYS A 6 21.70 7.67 -11.99
CA LYS A 6 22.52 8.79 -11.54
C LYS A 6 21.71 10.08 -11.43
N ASP A 7 20.83 10.35 -12.39
CA ASP A 7 20.05 11.59 -12.42
C ASP A 7 19.01 11.61 -11.30
N GLU A 8 18.26 10.52 -11.07
CA GLU A 8 17.34 10.39 -9.93
C GLU A 8 18.05 10.63 -8.59
N TRP A 9 19.24 10.05 -8.42
CA TRP A 9 20.04 10.24 -7.22
C TRP A 9 20.49 11.69 -7.05
N MET A 10 21.09 12.28 -8.08
CA MET A 10 21.64 13.63 -8.02
C MET A 10 20.54 14.68 -7.82
N ASP A 11 19.42 14.56 -8.53
CA ASP A 11 18.30 15.49 -8.40
C ASP A 11 17.56 15.31 -7.09
N GLY A 12 17.41 14.07 -6.61
CA GLY A 12 16.85 13.78 -5.29
C GLY A 12 17.66 14.44 -4.17
N MET A 13 18.99 14.27 -4.17
CA MET A 13 19.86 14.88 -3.15
C MET A 13 19.86 16.41 -3.20
N ARG A 14 19.83 17.00 -4.40
CA ARG A 14 19.69 18.45 -4.57
C ARG A 14 18.38 18.98 -4.01
N ASN A 15 17.27 18.34 -4.35
CA ASN A 15 15.94 18.76 -3.90
C ASN A 15 15.78 18.63 -2.38
N LEU A 16 16.48 17.67 -1.77
CA LEU A 16 16.51 17.47 -0.32
C LEU A 16 17.54 18.36 0.39
N ASN A 17 18.36 19.12 -0.35
CA ASN A 17 19.51 19.87 0.16
C ASN A 17 20.47 18.99 1.00
N VAL A 18 20.69 17.76 0.55
CA VAL A 18 21.54 16.75 1.21
C VAL A 18 22.88 16.67 0.48
N THR A 19 23.98 16.80 1.22
CA THR A 19 25.33 16.77 0.63
C THR A 19 26.18 15.60 1.12
N ASN A 20 25.78 14.96 2.21
CA ASN A 20 26.49 13.84 2.83
C ASN A 20 25.50 12.84 3.48
N ASN A 21 26.02 11.73 3.99
CA ASN A 21 25.21 10.66 4.59
C ASN A 21 24.55 11.05 5.92
N GLU A 22 25.13 11.98 6.68
CA GLU A 22 24.55 12.46 7.94
C GLU A 22 23.32 13.33 7.68
N ASP A 23 23.42 14.24 6.70
CA ASP A 23 22.29 15.05 6.23
C ASP A 23 21.13 14.14 5.77
N LEU A 24 21.45 13.08 5.02
CA LEU A 24 20.44 12.14 4.52
C LEU A 24 19.72 11.42 5.67
N LYS A 25 20.47 10.95 6.68
CA LYS A 25 19.90 10.30 7.87
C LYS A 25 19.00 11.27 8.64
N ALA A 26 19.41 12.52 8.79
CA ALA A 26 18.58 13.54 9.44
C ALA A 26 17.26 13.74 8.68
N LYS A 27 17.29 13.75 7.34
CA LYS A 27 16.09 13.89 6.51
C LYS A 27 15.11 12.73 6.61
N ILE A 28 15.55 11.53 6.98
CA ILE A 28 14.63 10.39 7.17
C ILE A 28 13.60 10.72 8.25
N PHE A 29 14.03 11.30 9.38
CA PHE A 29 13.11 11.68 10.45
C PHE A 29 12.07 12.71 9.99
N ASP A 30 12.50 13.74 9.27
CA ASP A 30 11.59 14.75 8.70
C ASP A 30 10.54 14.12 7.76
N MET A 31 10.96 13.15 6.93
CA MET A 31 10.07 12.44 6.01
C MET A 31 9.08 11.54 6.75
N GLU A 32 9.52 10.81 7.78
CA GLU A 32 8.65 9.97 8.59
C GLU A 32 7.58 10.79 9.33
N GLU A 33 7.97 11.96 9.83
CA GLU A 33 7.03 12.93 10.44
C GLU A 33 6.05 13.48 9.41
N SER A 34 6.53 13.79 8.20
CA SER A 34 5.66 14.30 7.13
C SER A 34 4.59 13.29 6.69
N LEU A 35 4.89 11.98 6.80
CA LEU A 35 3.95 10.88 6.55
C LEU A 35 2.89 10.69 7.64
N GLN A 36 2.88 11.52 8.70
CA GLN A 36 1.73 11.63 9.60
C GLN A 36 0.60 12.44 8.98
N ASP A 37 0.90 13.33 8.02
CA ASP A 37 -0.13 14.02 7.25
C ASP A 37 -0.80 13.07 6.25
N GLU A 38 -2.13 13.00 6.29
CA GLU A 38 -2.89 12.04 5.49
C GLU A 38 -2.75 12.27 3.98
N ARG A 39 -2.57 13.51 3.52
CA ARG A 39 -2.45 13.83 2.10
C ARG A 39 -1.09 13.38 1.60
N GLN A 40 -0.03 13.71 2.32
CA GLN A 40 1.32 13.25 2.02
C GLN A 40 1.41 11.72 2.06
N PHE A 41 0.78 11.08 3.04
CA PHE A 41 0.72 9.62 3.11
C PHE A 41 -0.01 9.03 1.90
N LYS A 42 -1.15 9.61 1.48
CA LYS A 42 -1.89 9.15 0.29
C LYS A 42 -1.07 9.29 -0.99
N ASP A 43 -0.32 10.38 -1.14
CA ASP A 43 0.57 10.59 -2.28
C ASP A 43 1.72 9.57 -2.29
N PHE A 44 2.37 9.36 -1.14
CA PHE A 44 3.39 8.33 -0.95
C PHE A 44 2.85 6.94 -1.29
N TYR A 45 1.71 6.55 -0.71
CA TYR A 45 1.08 5.26 -0.96
C TYR A 45 0.72 5.06 -2.44
N SER A 46 0.24 6.11 -3.10
CA SER A 46 -0.05 6.09 -4.55
C SER A 46 1.21 5.93 -5.40
N PHE A 47 2.35 6.46 -4.95
CA PHE A 47 3.65 6.33 -5.60
C PHE A 47 4.26 4.92 -5.46
N VAL A 48 4.02 4.22 -4.35
CA VAL A 48 4.56 2.86 -4.12
C VAL A 48 4.19 1.90 -5.24
N PHE A 49 2.95 1.98 -5.76
CA PHE A 49 2.48 1.09 -6.82
C PHE A 49 3.29 1.16 -8.12
N PRO A 50 3.41 2.32 -8.81
CA PRO A 50 4.22 2.43 -10.02
C PRO A 50 5.72 2.21 -9.77
N PHE A 51 6.22 2.43 -8.55
CA PHE A 51 7.61 2.18 -8.17
C PHE A 51 7.94 0.68 -8.06
N ALA A 52 7.04 -0.09 -7.45
CA ALA A 52 7.26 -1.51 -7.15
C ALA A 52 6.91 -2.43 -8.33
N LYS A 53 5.89 -2.10 -9.14
CA LYS A 53 5.52 -2.93 -10.29
C LYS A 53 6.64 -3.00 -11.34
N THR A 54 6.67 -4.09 -12.11
CA THR A 54 7.54 -4.18 -13.29
C THR A 54 7.13 -3.11 -14.31
N LYS A 55 8.09 -2.36 -14.87
CA LYS A 55 7.81 -1.22 -15.77
C LYS A 55 6.88 -1.59 -16.94
N THR A 56 7.00 -2.79 -17.48
CA THR A 56 6.21 -3.31 -18.61
C THR A 56 4.81 -3.80 -18.24
N GLN A 57 4.52 -4.02 -16.95
CA GLN A 57 3.27 -4.60 -16.49
C GLN A 57 2.32 -3.52 -15.92
N LYS A 58 1.02 -3.73 -16.11
CA LYS A 58 -0.03 -2.85 -15.54
C LYS A 58 -0.39 -3.21 -14.10
N SER A 59 -0.01 -4.39 -13.66
CA SER A 59 -0.25 -4.94 -12.32
C SER A 59 1.07 -5.22 -11.60
N MET A 60 0.98 -5.32 -10.28
CA MET A 60 2.04 -5.76 -9.40
C MET A 60 1.87 -7.24 -9.09
N ASP A 61 2.97 -7.97 -8.91
CA ASP A 61 2.95 -9.34 -8.40
C ASP A 61 2.33 -9.35 -6.98
N VAL A 62 1.50 -10.36 -6.70
CA VAL A 62 0.78 -10.44 -5.42
C VAL A 62 1.73 -10.48 -4.22
N GLU A 63 2.84 -11.19 -4.30
CA GLU A 63 3.76 -11.33 -3.16
C GLU A 63 4.44 -10.01 -2.84
N VAL A 64 4.75 -9.23 -3.88
CA VAL A 64 5.27 -7.86 -3.72
C VAL A 64 4.21 -6.95 -3.10
N ALA A 65 2.95 -7.06 -3.54
CA ALA A 65 1.85 -6.26 -2.98
C ALA A 65 1.60 -6.58 -1.50
N LEU A 66 1.56 -7.87 -1.13
CA LEU A 66 1.39 -8.32 0.26
C LEU A 66 2.50 -7.79 1.15
N ALA A 67 3.77 -7.91 0.73
CA ALA A 67 4.92 -7.40 1.49
C ALA A 67 4.86 -5.87 1.67
N LEU A 68 4.46 -5.13 0.63
CA LEU A 68 4.38 -3.67 0.71
C LEU A 68 3.18 -3.20 1.55
N TRP A 69 2.02 -3.86 1.47
CA TRP A 69 0.91 -3.57 2.39
C TRP A 69 1.31 -3.84 3.84
N GLU A 70 2.01 -4.94 4.10
CA GLU A 70 2.54 -5.24 5.42
C GLU A 70 3.48 -4.14 5.92
N ILE A 71 4.42 -3.67 5.08
CA ILE A 71 5.37 -2.62 5.48
C ILE A 71 4.66 -1.26 5.69
N VAL A 72 3.76 -0.88 4.78
CA VAL A 72 3.26 0.49 4.71
C VAL A 72 2.02 0.72 5.58
N LEU A 73 1.18 -0.31 5.77
CA LEU A 73 -0.15 -0.15 6.36
C LEU A 73 -0.38 -0.94 7.65
N LYS A 74 0.37 -2.00 7.96
CA LYS A 74 0.03 -2.93 9.06
C LYS A 74 -0.16 -2.26 10.42
N ASP A 75 0.69 -1.27 10.72
CA ASP A 75 0.71 -0.59 12.02
C ASP A 75 -0.33 0.55 12.08
N ARG A 76 -1.01 0.82 10.95
CA ARG A 76 -2.03 1.88 10.82
C ARG A 76 -3.45 1.32 10.77
N TYR A 77 -3.65 0.15 10.17
CA TYR A 77 -4.98 -0.38 9.90
C TYR A 77 -5.09 -1.86 10.22
N ALA A 78 -6.03 -2.21 11.10
CA ALA A 78 -6.26 -3.59 11.53
C ALA A 78 -6.74 -4.52 10.40
N HIS A 79 -7.29 -3.97 9.31
CA HIS A 79 -7.68 -4.74 8.12
C HIS A 79 -6.50 -5.44 7.43
N VAL A 80 -5.30 -4.87 7.50
CA VAL A 80 -4.13 -5.30 6.72
C VAL A 80 -3.73 -6.75 7.00
N PRO A 81 -3.47 -7.17 8.25
CA PRO A 81 -3.09 -8.57 8.51
C PRO A 81 -4.18 -9.56 8.08
N LEU A 82 -5.45 -9.19 8.24
CA LEU A 82 -6.59 -10.04 7.89
C LEU A 82 -6.76 -10.19 6.38
N PHE A 83 -6.56 -9.10 5.63
CA PHE A 83 -6.61 -9.09 4.18
C PHE A 83 -5.46 -9.87 3.56
N ILE A 84 -4.25 -9.76 4.14
CA ILE A 84 -3.09 -10.57 3.73
C ILE A 84 -3.38 -12.07 3.95
N ASP A 85 -3.94 -12.41 5.11
CA ASP A 85 -4.34 -13.79 5.42
C ASP A 85 -5.38 -14.34 4.45
N PHE A 86 -6.36 -13.52 4.08
CA PHE A 86 -7.36 -13.84 3.07
C PHE A 86 -6.72 -14.17 1.72
N ILE A 87 -5.90 -13.27 1.18
CA ILE A 87 -5.25 -13.47 -0.12
C ILE A 87 -4.39 -14.73 -0.14
N ARG A 88 -3.70 -15.03 0.97
CA ARG A 88 -2.86 -16.24 1.09
C ARG A 88 -3.67 -17.54 1.15
N LYS A 89 -4.93 -17.49 1.56
CA LYS A 89 -5.81 -18.67 1.75
C LYS A 89 -6.78 -18.91 0.59
N GLN A 90 -7.11 -17.90 -0.20
CA GLN A 90 -7.96 -18.02 -1.38
C GLN A 90 -7.22 -18.67 -2.56
N GLU A 91 -7.96 -19.10 -3.60
CA GLU A 91 -7.39 -19.47 -4.90
C GLU A 91 -6.39 -18.43 -5.41
N PRO A 92 -5.36 -18.82 -6.21
CA PRO A 92 -4.17 -18.00 -6.40
C PRO A 92 -4.47 -16.71 -7.17
N ILE A 93 -4.74 -15.64 -6.43
CA ILE A 93 -4.61 -14.26 -6.87
C ILE A 93 -3.15 -14.06 -7.20
N LYS A 94 -2.82 -13.84 -8.48
CA LYS A 94 -1.41 -13.72 -8.91
C LYS A 94 -0.92 -12.28 -8.93
N VAL A 95 -1.84 -11.33 -9.04
CA VAL A 95 -1.49 -9.93 -9.28
C VAL A 95 -2.48 -8.98 -8.62
N VAL A 96 -2.00 -7.79 -8.28
CA VAL A 96 -2.78 -6.67 -7.79
C VAL A 96 -2.72 -5.52 -8.80
N ASN A 97 -3.87 -5.01 -9.23
CA ASN A 97 -3.95 -3.89 -10.16
C ASN A 97 -3.92 -2.53 -9.41
N LYS A 98 -3.81 -1.42 -10.16
CA LYS A 98 -3.71 -0.08 -9.57
C LYS A 98 -4.93 0.28 -8.72
N ASP A 99 -6.13 -0.05 -9.23
CA ASP A 99 -7.40 0.26 -8.58
C ASP A 99 -7.53 -0.48 -7.25
N GLN A 100 -7.28 -1.80 -7.23
CA GLN A 100 -7.22 -2.60 -6.00
C GLN A 100 -6.22 -2.03 -5.00
N TRP A 101 -5.02 -1.66 -5.44
CA TRP A 101 -4.02 -1.04 -4.57
C TRP A 101 -4.54 0.26 -3.95
N THR A 102 -4.98 1.22 -4.78
CA THR A 102 -5.41 2.53 -4.29
C THR A 102 -6.65 2.44 -3.41
N SER A 103 -7.63 1.63 -3.81
CA SER A 103 -8.89 1.46 -3.10
C SER A 103 -8.71 0.77 -1.76
N PHE A 104 -7.67 -0.05 -1.57
CA PHE A 104 -7.45 -0.74 -0.30
C PHE A 104 -7.13 0.24 0.85
N LEU A 105 -6.43 1.34 0.57
CA LEU A 105 -6.20 2.38 1.57
C LEU A 105 -7.52 3.04 2.00
N ASP A 106 -8.36 3.39 1.03
CA ASP A 106 -9.66 4.01 1.31
C ASP A 106 -10.58 3.02 2.05
N PHE A 107 -10.59 1.73 1.65
CA PHE A 107 -11.30 0.66 2.36
C PHE A 107 -10.88 0.57 3.83
N CYS A 108 -9.56 0.53 4.11
CA CYS A 108 -9.03 0.48 5.46
C CYS A 108 -9.41 1.69 6.34
N LYS A 109 -9.69 2.85 5.71
CA LYS A 109 -10.08 4.08 6.41
C LYS A 109 -11.58 4.14 6.71
N VAL A 110 -12.42 3.69 5.77
CA VAL A 110 -13.86 3.93 5.83
C VAL A 110 -14.67 2.72 6.29
N ILE A 111 -14.17 1.50 6.09
CA ILE A 111 -14.86 0.28 6.50
C ILE A 111 -14.41 -0.09 7.91
N SER A 112 -15.38 -0.39 8.77
CA SER A 112 -15.13 -0.88 10.11
C SER A 112 -14.53 -2.29 10.06
N VAL A 113 -13.67 -2.62 11.02
CA VAL A 113 -13.02 -3.94 11.10
C VAL A 113 -14.03 -5.09 11.26
N ASP A 114 -15.18 -4.81 11.88
CA ASP A 114 -16.32 -5.72 12.03
C ASP A 114 -17.23 -5.78 10.79
N LEU A 115 -16.91 -5.02 9.73
CA LEU A 115 -17.61 -4.96 8.45
C LEU A 115 -19.09 -4.54 8.58
N SER A 116 -19.50 -3.95 9.71
CA SER A 116 -20.88 -3.58 10.00
C SER A 116 -21.45 -2.51 9.07
N ASN A 117 -20.57 -1.66 8.51
CA ASN A 117 -20.91 -0.58 7.60
C ASN A 117 -20.60 -0.90 6.13
N PHE A 118 -20.28 -2.15 5.81
CA PHE A 118 -20.02 -2.56 4.43
C PHE A 118 -21.31 -2.72 3.63
N ASP A 119 -21.40 -2.02 2.49
CA ASP A 119 -22.51 -2.12 1.54
C ASP A 119 -22.06 -2.86 0.26
N PRO A 120 -22.60 -4.07 -0.02
CA PRO A 120 -22.28 -4.84 -1.24
C PRO A 120 -22.67 -4.17 -2.56
N LEU A 121 -23.48 -3.10 -2.53
CA LEU A 121 -23.83 -2.33 -3.72
C LEU A 121 -22.85 -1.17 -3.98
N SER A 122 -21.86 -0.98 -3.11
CA SER A 122 -20.80 0.00 -3.29
C SER A 122 -19.86 -0.38 -4.44
N SER A 123 -19.16 0.61 -5.00
CA SER A 123 -18.24 0.41 -6.13
C SER A 123 -16.83 -0.07 -5.71
N TRP A 124 -16.74 -0.93 -4.69
CA TRP A 124 -15.45 -1.51 -4.32
C TRP A 124 -15.00 -2.54 -5.37
N PRO A 125 -13.67 -2.79 -5.49
CA PRO A 125 -13.18 -3.91 -6.27
C PRO A 125 -13.80 -5.23 -5.77
N VAL A 126 -14.16 -6.13 -6.69
CA VAL A 126 -14.76 -7.45 -6.38
C VAL A 126 -13.94 -8.25 -5.34
N LEU A 127 -12.62 -8.10 -5.38
CA LEU A 127 -11.71 -8.71 -4.41
C LEU A 127 -12.05 -8.35 -2.94
N PHE A 128 -12.61 -7.17 -2.71
CA PHE A 128 -12.97 -6.69 -1.37
C PHE A 128 -14.32 -7.25 -0.93
N ASP A 129 -15.25 -7.46 -1.87
CA ASP A 129 -16.49 -8.22 -1.61
C ASP A 129 -16.13 -9.65 -1.19
N GLU A 130 -15.23 -10.30 -1.93
CA GLU A 130 -14.73 -11.64 -1.61
C GLU A 130 -14.02 -11.70 -0.25
N TYR A 131 -13.25 -10.66 0.11
CA TYR A 131 -12.66 -10.54 1.45
C TYR A 131 -13.72 -10.44 2.54
N VAL A 132 -14.78 -9.66 2.32
CA VAL A 132 -15.87 -9.50 3.28
C VAL A 132 -16.62 -10.81 3.47
N GLU A 133 -16.91 -11.52 2.37
CA GLU A 133 -17.52 -12.86 2.41
C GLU A 133 -16.63 -13.84 3.18
N TRP A 134 -15.33 -13.87 2.87
CA TRP A 134 -14.37 -14.74 3.55
C TRP A 134 -14.30 -14.46 5.06
N ARG A 135 -14.33 -13.18 5.48
CA ARG A 135 -14.38 -12.81 6.90
C ARG A 135 -15.63 -13.40 7.56
N ARG A 136 -16.81 -13.18 6.98
CA ARG A 136 -18.11 -13.67 7.47
C ARG A 136 -18.14 -15.19 7.61
N ASP A 137 -17.54 -15.91 6.67
CA ASP A 137 -17.46 -17.38 6.72
C ASP A 137 -16.47 -17.89 7.79
N ASN A 138 -15.46 -17.10 8.17
CA ASN A 138 -14.41 -17.47 9.12
C ASN A 138 -14.66 -16.94 10.54
N GLY A 139 -15.92 -16.69 10.89
CA GLY A 139 -16.32 -16.32 12.25
C GLY A 139 -15.93 -14.89 12.62
N LEU A 140 -15.82 -14.03 11.62
CA LEU A 140 -15.68 -12.58 11.77
C LEU A 140 -16.94 -11.87 11.32
#